data_AF-A0A1Y0G836-F1
#
_entry.id   AF-A0A1Y0G836-F1
#
_cell.length_a   1.000
_cell.length_b   1.000
_cell.length_c   1.000
_cell.angle_alpha   90.00
_cell.angle_beta   90.00
_cell.angle_gamma   90.00
#
_symmetry.space_group_name_H-M   'P 1'
#
loop_
_entity.id
_entity.type
_entity.pdbx_description
1 polymer ?
#
loop_
_entity_poly.entity_id
_entity_poly.type
_entity_poly.pdbx_seq_one_letter_code
_entity_poly.pdbx_strand_id
1 'polypeptide(L)'
;MNPDKWLGNLLKRYGLNQPDGRMLYGYRLTDDEYLSLKDTLAFASEFGQLGEVARKIRSFPALFVLYAAEWWRREYQGGAWEWAPIIGSFGGDATQLATNARTECVQQGFAYWGHRPSGEGKKFFGAAVAQGGLPLKFIGNGGGKLASIMASALRSATRFHWDESQIAQDVADRADELPGSLHKPEIYALIAQMVRAVLELKKEFQLTGETDPIAILNKRDPQWRERFPLQLEDVAAEALLTGLVKEAAQQVVVSSSSMFAVERFLKPIAEGRYELMSSLHCPTTVHVENLVHLFRLHTNEDLPRYFSIDAQVGEREPFADGRQILGAETAKASLFVNKRYL
;
A
#
# COMPACT_ATOMS: atom_id res chain seq x y z
N MET A 1 -27.23 12.91 12.26
CA MET A 1 -27.25 12.04 13.47
C MET A 1 -26.35 12.68 14.53
N ASN A 2 -26.51 12.42 15.83
CA ASN A 2 -25.54 12.91 16.83
C ASN A 2 -24.14 12.27 16.57
N PRO A 3 -23.04 13.05 16.54
CA PRO A 3 -21.67 12.56 16.31
C PRO A 3 -21.22 11.39 17.20
N ASP A 4 -21.49 11.44 18.51
CA ASP A 4 -21.11 10.37 19.44
C ASP A 4 -21.87 9.08 19.15
N LYS A 5 -23.16 9.20 18.79
CA LYS A 5 -24.00 8.06 18.42
C LYS A 5 -23.52 7.44 17.11
N TRP A 6 -23.16 8.26 16.12
CA TRP A 6 -22.65 7.78 14.84
C TRP A 6 -21.35 6.98 15.04
N LEU A 7 -20.40 7.53 15.79
CA LEU A 7 -19.12 6.88 16.10
C LEU A 7 -19.31 5.57 16.86
N GLY A 8 -20.18 5.57 17.87
CA GLY A 8 -20.51 4.37 18.63
C GLY A 8 -21.14 3.26 17.78
N ASN A 9 -21.99 3.63 16.80
CA ASN A 9 -22.57 2.65 15.87
C ASN A 9 -21.52 2.02 14.96
N LEU A 10 -20.58 2.81 14.43
CA LEU A 10 -19.47 2.30 13.62
C LEU A 10 -18.61 1.29 14.40
N LEU A 11 -18.24 1.61 15.65
CA LEU A 11 -17.44 0.70 16.47
C LEU A 11 -18.22 -0.59 16.83
N LYS A 12 -19.50 -0.46 17.18
CA LYS A 12 -20.37 -1.61 17.47
C LYS A 12 -20.49 -2.57 16.30
N ARG A 13 -20.48 -2.08 15.05
CA ARG A 13 -20.47 -2.93 13.85
C ARG A 13 -19.31 -3.91 13.84
N TYR A 14 -18.17 -3.53 14.41
CA TYR A 14 -16.98 -4.37 14.55
C TYR A 14 -16.89 -5.09 15.89
N GLY A 15 -17.91 -5.03 16.74
CA GLY A 15 -17.85 -5.55 18.10
C GLY A 15 -16.84 -4.81 19.00
N LEU A 16 -16.48 -3.59 18.63
CA LEU A 16 -15.47 -2.79 19.32
C LEU A 16 -16.13 -1.83 20.31
N ASN A 17 -15.53 -1.71 21.50
CA ASN A 17 -15.86 -0.67 22.47
C ASN A 17 -14.95 0.57 22.32
N GLN A 18 -13.81 0.41 21.64
CA GLN A 18 -12.82 1.44 21.35
C GLN A 18 -12.09 1.10 20.04
N PRO A 19 -11.48 2.07 19.35
CA PRO A 19 -10.64 1.81 18.18
C PRO A 19 -9.51 0.82 18.49
N ASP A 20 -9.16 0.01 17.50
CA ASP A 20 -8.15 -1.05 17.63
C ASP A 20 -6.81 -0.73 16.92
N GLY A 21 -6.63 0.51 16.47
CA GLY A 21 -5.41 0.97 15.81
C GLY A 21 -5.29 0.58 14.34
N ARG A 22 -6.30 -0.08 13.73
CA ARG A 22 -6.27 -0.32 12.28
C ARG A 22 -6.25 0.99 11.50
N MET A 23 -5.76 0.92 10.26
CA MET A 23 -5.81 2.07 9.34
C MET A 23 -7.27 2.47 9.07
N LEU A 24 -7.53 3.76 8.84
CA LEU A 24 -8.89 4.27 8.70
C LEU A 24 -9.67 3.62 7.54
N TYR A 25 -9.01 3.33 6.41
CA TYR A 25 -9.63 2.58 5.29
C TYR A 25 -10.13 1.18 5.71
N GLY A 26 -9.52 0.59 6.76
CA GLY A 26 -9.87 -0.73 7.30
C GLY A 26 -11.19 -0.75 8.08
N TYR A 27 -11.76 0.41 8.39
CA TYR A 27 -13.13 0.54 8.89
C TYR A 27 -14.18 0.47 7.79
N ARG A 28 -13.78 0.40 6.52
CA ARG A 28 -14.63 -0.09 5.42
C ARG A 28 -16.05 0.53 5.42
N LEU A 29 -16.13 1.86 5.42
CA LEU A 29 -17.41 2.56 5.39
C LEU A 29 -18.15 2.23 4.10
N THR A 30 -19.44 1.90 4.18
CA THR A 30 -20.31 1.80 2.99
C THR A 30 -20.61 3.18 2.42
N ASP A 31 -21.17 3.26 1.21
CA ASP A 31 -21.66 4.52 0.63
C ASP A 31 -22.66 5.23 1.55
N ASP A 32 -23.63 4.50 2.11
CA ASP A 32 -24.63 5.05 3.03
C ASP A 32 -23.99 5.60 4.31
N GLU A 33 -22.98 4.91 4.84
CA GLU A 33 -22.25 5.38 6.02
C GLU A 33 -21.37 6.59 5.70
N TYR A 34 -20.73 6.62 4.54
CA TYR A 34 -19.97 7.78 4.08
C TYR A 34 -20.85 9.01 3.94
N LEU A 35 -22.03 8.89 3.31
CA LEU A 35 -23.00 9.97 3.19
C LEU A 35 -23.58 10.35 4.57
N SER A 36 -23.89 9.37 5.42
CA SER A 36 -24.35 9.64 6.79
C SER A 36 -23.30 10.35 7.65
N LEU A 37 -22.00 10.02 7.46
CA LEU A 37 -20.88 10.69 8.11
C LEU A 37 -20.78 12.14 7.64
N LYS A 38 -20.89 12.36 6.33
CA LYS A 38 -20.92 13.69 5.71
C LYS A 38 -22.02 14.56 6.33
N ASP A 39 -23.24 14.06 6.38
CA ASP A 39 -24.38 14.76 6.97
C ASP A 39 -24.20 15.01 8.48
N THR A 40 -23.54 14.08 9.17
CA THR A 40 -23.24 14.21 10.61
C THR A 40 -22.22 15.32 10.87
N LEU A 41 -21.19 15.45 10.02
CA LEU A 41 -20.22 16.55 10.10
C LEU A 41 -20.85 17.89 9.68
N ALA A 42 -21.70 17.89 8.65
CA ALA A 42 -22.46 19.07 8.23
C ALA A 42 -23.33 19.60 9.38
N PHE A 43 -24.15 18.72 9.96
CA PHE A 43 -24.98 19.05 11.12
C PHE A 43 -24.17 19.55 12.31
N ALA A 44 -23.04 18.92 12.63
CA ALA A 44 -22.18 19.37 13.73
C ALA A 44 -21.62 20.79 13.49
N SER A 45 -21.39 21.16 12.22
CA SER A 45 -20.87 22.46 11.83
C SER A 45 -21.89 23.59 11.97
N GLU A 46 -23.19 23.29 12.11
CA GLU A 46 -24.23 24.30 12.35
C GLU A 46 -24.16 24.90 13.78
N PHE A 47 -23.48 24.22 14.70
CA PHE A 47 -23.42 24.63 16.11
C PHE A 47 -22.30 25.63 16.44
N GLY A 48 -21.59 26.13 15.42
CA GLY A 48 -20.58 27.18 15.56
C GLY A 48 -19.42 27.01 14.58
N GLN A 49 -18.40 27.85 14.74
CA GLN A 49 -17.19 27.74 13.94
C GLN A 49 -16.51 26.37 14.17
N LEU A 50 -15.95 25.78 13.10
CA LEU A 50 -15.36 24.45 13.14
C LEU A 50 -14.33 24.25 14.26
N GLY A 51 -13.50 25.27 14.53
CA GLY A 51 -12.52 25.21 15.61
C GLY A 51 -13.13 25.16 17.02
N GLU A 52 -14.35 25.67 17.21
CA GLU A 52 -15.10 25.51 18.45
C GLU A 52 -15.81 24.17 18.52
N VAL A 53 -16.41 23.74 17.41
CA VAL A 53 -17.09 22.45 17.29
C VAL A 53 -16.11 21.32 17.63
N ALA A 54 -14.89 21.35 17.08
CA ALA A 54 -13.85 20.37 17.37
C ALA A 54 -13.48 20.28 18.86
N ARG A 55 -13.58 21.39 19.62
CA ARG A 55 -13.29 21.42 21.06
C ARG A 55 -14.50 21.00 21.91
N LYS A 56 -15.71 21.36 21.49
CA LYS A 56 -16.95 21.11 22.25
C LYS A 56 -17.50 19.70 22.04
N ILE A 57 -17.37 19.18 20.82
CA ILE A 57 -17.89 17.85 20.44
C ILE A 57 -16.74 16.85 20.42
N ARG A 58 -16.65 16.01 21.44
CA ARG A 58 -15.51 15.08 21.63
C ARG A 58 -15.28 14.10 20.49
N SER A 59 -16.34 13.63 19.84
CA SER A 59 -16.23 12.71 18.68
C SER A 59 -15.93 13.42 17.36
N PHE A 60 -16.08 14.74 17.27
CA PHE A 60 -15.88 15.48 16.02
C PHE A 60 -14.48 15.30 15.43
N PRO A 61 -13.37 15.46 16.20
CA PRO A 61 -12.02 15.17 15.70
C PRO A 61 -11.86 13.79 15.07
N ALA A 62 -12.41 12.75 15.72
CA ALA A 62 -12.32 11.36 15.25
C ALA A 62 -13.10 11.18 13.93
N LEU A 63 -14.31 11.73 13.85
CA LEU A 63 -15.14 11.69 12.64
C LEU A 63 -14.53 12.50 11.50
N PHE A 64 -13.93 13.65 11.80
CA PHE A 64 -13.30 14.51 10.82
C PHE A 64 -12.14 13.81 10.10
N VAL A 65 -11.22 13.16 10.83
CA VAL A 65 -10.09 12.45 10.20
C VAL A 65 -10.54 11.19 9.45
N LEU A 66 -11.58 10.50 9.95
CA LEU A 66 -12.20 9.37 9.25
C LEU A 66 -12.82 9.82 7.93
N TYR A 67 -13.57 10.91 7.95
CA TYR A 67 -14.17 11.49 6.74
C TYR A 67 -13.10 11.97 5.77
N ALA A 68 -12.03 12.63 6.25
CA ALA A 68 -10.94 13.07 5.39
C ALA A 68 -10.24 11.89 4.67
N ALA A 69 -10.02 10.77 5.38
CA ALA A 69 -9.47 9.55 4.80
C ALA A 69 -10.41 8.93 3.74
N GLU A 70 -11.71 8.89 4.02
CA GLU A 70 -12.73 8.40 3.07
C GLU A 70 -12.90 9.32 1.86
N TRP A 71 -12.92 10.64 2.07
CA TRP A 71 -12.98 11.63 1.00
C TRP A 71 -11.77 11.51 0.08
N TRP A 72 -10.56 11.34 0.65
CA TRP A 72 -9.37 11.07 -0.14
C TRP A 72 -9.54 9.82 -1.03
N ARG A 73 -10.02 8.72 -0.45
CA ARG A 73 -10.23 7.46 -1.18
C ARG A 73 -11.28 7.60 -2.28
N ARG A 74 -12.41 8.27 -1.99
CA ARG A 74 -13.63 8.28 -2.81
C ARG A 74 -13.75 9.46 -3.76
N GLU A 75 -13.14 10.60 -3.46
CA GLU A 75 -13.41 11.86 -4.17
C GLU A 75 -12.16 12.52 -4.76
N TYR A 76 -10.95 12.17 -4.31
CA TYR A 76 -9.73 12.77 -4.84
C TYR A 76 -9.50 12.40 -6.31
N GLN A 77 -9.32 13.41 -7.15
CA GLN A 77 -9.08 13.30 -8.60
C GLN A 77 -7.72 13.87 -9.03
N GLY A 78 -6.81 14.14 -8.09
CA GLY A 78 -5.55 14.82 -8.35
C GLY A 78 -5.56 16.28 -7.90
N GLY A 79 -4.38 16.92 -7.93
CA GLY A 79 -4.20 18.32 -7.51
C GLY A 79 -3.36 18.49 -6.25
N ALA A 80 -3.39 19.69 -5.68
CA ALA A 80 -2.66 20.00 -4.45
C ALA A 80 -3.36 19.40 -3.21
N TRP A 81 -2.57 19.05 -2.20
CA TRP A 81 -3.10 18.61 -0.90
C TRP A 81 -3.66 19.78 -0.12
N GLU A 82 -4.98 19.88 -0.12
CA GLU A 82 -5.71 20.97 0.49
C GLU A 82 -6.85 20.44 1.35
N TRP A 83 -6.97 20.97 2.57
CA TRP A 83 -8.09 20.67 3.46
C TRP A 83 -9.39 21.36 3.01
N ALA A 84 -9.30 22.42 2.21
CA ALA A 84 -10.45 23.21 1.82
C ALA A 84 -11.50 22.43 1.01
N PRO A 85 -11.13 21.61 -0.01
CA PRO A 85 -12.09 20.73 -0.67
C PRO A 85 -12.80 19.75 0.27
N ILE A 86 -12.07 19.15 1.22
CA ILE A 86 -12.64 18.21 2.20
C ILE A 86 -13.65 18.95 3.10
N ILE A 87 -13.24 20.08 3.66
CA ILE A 87 -14.08 20.87 4.58
C ILE A 87 -15.33 21.40 3.86
N GLY A 88 -15.13 21.94 2.66
CA GLY A 88 -16.22 22.44 1.82
C GLY A 88 -17.19 21.34 1.40
N SER A 89 -16.72 20.10 1.23
CA SER A 89 -17.57 18.99 0.76
C SER A 89 -18.74 18.69 1.72
N PHE A 90 -18.55 18.85 3.04
CA PHE A 90 -19.62 18.70 4.04
C PHE A 90 -20.26 20.05 4.44
N GLY A 91 -20.02 21.11 3.69
CA GLY A 91 -20.59 22.44 3.95
C GLY A 91 -19.86 23.27 5.00
N GLY A 92 -18.68 22.83 5.46
CA GLY A 92 -17.85 23.61 6.36
C GLY A 92 -17.10 24.73 5.64
N ASP A 93 -16.70 25.76 6.39
CA ASP A 93 -15.86 26.84 5.89
C ASP A 93 -14.42 26.65 6.37
N ALA A 94 -13.51 26.36 5.44
CA ALA A 94 -12.10 26.11 5.72
C ALA A 94 -11.38 27.32 6.34
N THR A 95 -11.89 28.54 6.12
CA THR A 95 -11.33 29.76 6.73
C THR A 95 -11.63 29.85 8.23
N GLN A 96 -12.70 29.18 8.68
CA GLN A 96 -13.11 29.13 10.09
C GLN A 96 -12.35 28.08 10.91
N LEU A 97 -11.54 27.24 10.25
CA LEU A 97 -10.66 26.28 10.91
C LEU A 97 -9.20 26.75 10.77
N ALA A 98 -8.83 27.71 11.62
CA ALA A 98 -7.46 28.24 11.68
C ALA A 98 -6.43 27.10 11.80
N THR A 99 -5.23 27.30 11.22
CA THR A 99 -4.20 26.26 11.10
C THR A 99 -3.91 25.52 12.40
N ASN A 100 -3.81 26.23 13.54
CA ASN A 100 -3.53 25.62 14.84
C ASN A 100 -4.71 24.76 15.32
N ALA A 101 -5.94 25.28 15.23
CA ALA A 101 -7.15 24.54 15.60
C ALA A 101 -7.36 23.30 14.70
N ARG A 102 -7.03 23.41 13.40
CA ARG A 102 -7.02 22.27 12.48
C ARG A 102 -6.02 21.22 12.90
N THR A 103 -4.78 21.63 13.19
CA THR A 103 -3.71 20.73 13.64
C THR A 103 -4.14 19.98 14.89
N GLU A 104 -4.66 20.69 15.89
CA GLU A 104 -5.15 20.10 17.13
C GLU A 104 -6.30 19.11 16.88
N CYS A 105 -7.29 19.50 16.07
CA CYS A 105 -8.40 18.62 15.66
C CYS A 105 -7.89 17.35 14.99
N VAL A 106 -6.95 17.45 14.05
CA VAL A 106 -6.40 16.29 13.34
C VAL A 106 -5.58 15.40 14.28
N GLN A 107 -4.77 15.98 15.17
CA GLN A 107 -4.00 15.23 16.17
C GLN A 107 -4.91 14.47 17.14
N GLN A 108 -5.94 15.13 17.67
CA GLN A 108 -6.93 14.49 18.56
C GLN A 108 -7.68 13.38 17.83
N GLY A 109 -8.07 13.63 16.58
CA GLY A 109 -8.74 12.63 15.75
C GLY A 109 -7.89 11.40 15.53
N PHE A 110 -6.65 11.55 15.09
CA PHE A 110 -5.76 10.40 14.91
C PHE A 110 -5.44 9.69 16.22
N ALA A 111 -5.23 10.44 17.31
CA ALA A 111 -4.97 9.85 18.63
C ALA A 111 -6.13 8.97 19.10
N TYR A 112 -7.38 9.38 18.83
CA TYR A 112 -8.56 8.56 19.10
C TYR A 112 -8.47 7.21 18.38
N TRP A 113 -8.08 7.20 17.11
CA TRP A 113 -7.92 5.99 16.30
C TRP A 113 -6.65 5.19 16.60
N GLY A 114 -5.84 5.59 17.58
CA GLY A 114 -4.59 4.92 17.96
C GLY A 114 -3.35 5.37 17.17
N HIS A 115 -3.46 6.42 16.37
CA HIS A 115 -2.38 6.92 15.50
C HIS A 115 -1.78 8.22 16.05
N ARG A 116 -0.45 8.37 15.94
CA ARG A 116 0.26 9.59 16.37
C ARG A 116 1.17 10.12 15.24
N PRO A 117 0.60 10.71 14.18
CA PRO A 117 1.41 11.28 13.11
C PRO A 117 2.25 12.45 13.66
N SER A 118 3.52 12.51 13.27
CA SER A 118 4.45 13.56 13.67
C SER A 118 4.59 14.64 12.58
N GLY A 119 4.72 15.91 12.99
CA GLY A 119 4.93 17.05 12.10
C GLY A 119 3.83 18.11 12.14
N GLU A 120 3.74 18.93 11.09
CA GLU A 120 2.82 20.07 10.97
C GLU A 120 2.24 20.22 9.55
N GLY A 121 1.10 20.90 9.41
CA GLY A 121 0.54 21.34 8.13
C GLY A 121 0.30 20.20 7.13
N LYS A 122 1.02 20.22 6.00
CA LYS A 122 0.91 19.21 4.91
C LYS A 122 1.23 17.78 5.39
N LYS A 123 2.00 17.60 6.47
CA LYS A 123 2.29 16.28 7.04
C LYS A 123 1.03 15.61 7.61
N PHE A 124 0.12 16.38 8.21
CA PHE A 124 -1.15 15.85 8.70
C PHE A 124 -2.12 15.46 7.57
N PHE A 125 -2.10 16.20 6.46
CA PHE A 125 -2.83 15.78 5.27
C PHE A 125 -2.25 14.47 4.73
N GLY A 126 -0.91 14.38 4.65
CA GLY A 126 -0.22 13.14 4.32
C GLY A 126 -0.60 11.96 5.23
N ALA A 127 -0.87 12.20 6.52
CA ALA A 127 -1.36 11.17 7.43
C ALA A 127 -2.80 10.73 7.06
N ALA A 128 -3.71 11.66 6.74
CA ALA A 128 -5.05 11.31 6.28
C ALA A 128 -5.02 10.53 4.95
N VAL A 129 -4.13 10.91 4.03
CA VAL A 129 -3.85 10.21 2.77
C VAL A 129 -3.38 8.77 3.04
N ALA A 130 -2.36 8.60 3.89
CA ALA A 130 -1.85 7.29 4.25
C ALA A 130 -2.93 6.41 4.90
N GLN A 131 -3.80 7.00 5.70
CA GLN A 131 -4.88 6.33 6.40
C GLN A 131 -6.11 6.05 5.51
N GLY A 132 -6.30 6.82 4.44
CA GLY A 132 -7.36 6.64 3.44
C GLY A 132 -7.02 5.63 2.34
N GLY A 133 -5.75 5.28 2.19
CA GLY A 133 -5.28 4.32 1.20
C GLY A 133 -5.17 4.90 -0.21
N LEU A 134 -5.52 4.12 -1.23
CA LEU A 134 -5.39 4.54 -2.63
C LEU A 134 -6.59 5.40 -3.09
N PRO A 135 -6.37 6.55 -3.74
CA PRO A 135 -7.46 7.38 -4.27
C PRO A 135 -8.05 6.75 -5.55
N LEU A 136 -9.20 6.09 -5.42
CA LEU A 136 -9.73 5.21 -6.46
C LEU A 136 -10.16 5.98 -7.72
N LYS A 137 -10.76 7.17 -7.59
CA LYS A 137 -11.15 8.00 -8.75
C LYS A 137 -9.96 8.54 -9.52
N PHE A 138 -8.89 8.91 -8.82
CA PHE A 138 -7.64 9.30 -9.45
C PHE A 138 -7.03 8.14 -10.26
N ILE A 139 -7.16 6.92 -9.76
CA ILE A 139 -6.76 5.71 -10.49
C ILE A 139 -7.67 5.48 -11.71
N GLY A 140 -8.97 5.72 -11.61
CA GLY A 140 -9.86 5.59 -12.77
C GLY A 140 -9.58 6.57 -13.91
N ASN A 141 -9.18 7.79 -13.57
CA ASN A 141 -9.01 8.87 -14.55
C ASN A 141 -7.57 9.03 -15.07
N GLY A 142 -6.59 8.32 -14.51
CA GLY A 142 -5.17 8.42 -14.89
C GLY A 142 -4.30 7.21 -14.47
N GLY A 143 -4.91 6.10 -14.04
CA GLY A 143 -4.25 4.98 -13.37
C GLY A 143 -3.50 4.00 -14.26
N GLY A 144 -3.27 4.31 -15.54
CA GLY A 144 -2.45 3.48 -16.42
C GLY A 144 -1.05 3.22 -15.83
N LYS A 145 -0.43 4.25 -15.23
CA LYS A 145 0.89 4.11 -14.58
C LYS A 145 0.85 3.26 -13.31
N LEU A 146 -0.14 3.48 -12.44
CA LEU A 146 -0.25 2.70 -11.21
C LEU A 146 -0.56 1.22 -11.53
N ALA A 147 -1.49 0.97 -12.47
CA ALA A 147 -1.77 -0.38 -12.96
C ALA A 147 -0.52 -1.03 -13.57
N SER A 148 0.27 -0.28 -14.34
CA SER A 148 1.56 -0.74 -14.90
C SER A 148 2.57 -1.09 -13.81
N ILE A 149 2.72 -0.25 -12.79
CA ILE A 149 3.61 -0.49 -11.64
C ILE A 149 3.17 -1.74 -10.88
N MET A 150 1.88 -1.91 -10.63
CA MET A 150 1.34 -3.10 -9.98
C MET A 150 1.50 -4.36 -10.82
N ALA A 151 1.24 -4.31 -12.12
CA ALA A 151 1.44 -5.42 -13.04
C ALA A 151 2.93 -5.81 -13.13
N SER A 152 3.82 -4.81 -13.15
CA SER A 152 5.26 -5.03 -13.13
C SER A 152 5.74 -5.62 -11.81
N ALA A 153 5.31 -5.07 -10.67
CA ALA A 153 5.56 -5.62 -9.35
C ALA A 153 5.06 -7.07 -9.23
N LEU A 154 3.88 -7.36 -9.77
CA LEU A 154 3.28 -8.69 -9.81
C LEU A 154 4.14 -9.68 -10.62
N ARG A 155 4.64 -9.27 -11.80
CA ARG A 155 5.56 -10.08 -12.61
C ARG A 155 6.86 -10.38 -11.87
N SER A 156 7.50 -9.34 -11.32
CA SER A 156 8.76 -9.50 -10.60
C SER A 156 8.59 -10.31 -9.32
N ALA A 157 7.51 -10.09 -8.57
CA ALA A 157 7.19 -10.88 -7.38
C ALA A 157 6.93 -12.36 -7.70
N THR A 158 6.23 -12.65 -8.79
CA THR A 158 6.03 -14.02 -9.26
C THR A 158 7.36 -14.66 -9.67
N ARG A 159 8.18 -13.94 -10.43
CA ARG A 159 9.45 -14.45 -10.97
C ARG A 159 10.49 -14.69 -9.88
N PHE A 160 10.62 -13.76 -8.95
CA PHE A 160 11.67 -13.74 -7.94
C PHE A 160 11.19 -14.18 -6.55
N HIS A 161 9.93 -14.61 -6.44
CA HIS A 161 9.32 -15.08 -5.19
C HIS A 161 9.41 -14.02 -4.07
N TRP A 162 9.16 -12.76 -4.41
CA TRP A 162 9.26 -11.67 -3.46
C TRP A 162 8.22 -11.76 -2.35
N ASP A 163 8.63 -11.36 -1.15
CA ASP A 163 7.72 -11.05 -0.07
C ASP A 163 7.14 -9.63 -0.17
N GLU A 164 6.19 -9.31 0.71
CA GLU A 164 5.50 -8.02 0.72
C GLU A 164 6.48 -6.83 0.89
N SER A 165 7.53 -7.00 1.70
CA SER A 165 8.52 -5.94 1.91
C SER A 165 9.34 -5.67 0.66
N GLN A 166 9.74 -6.73 -0.05
CA GLN A 166 10.46 -6.59 -1.31
C GLN A 166 9.62 -5.94 -2.41
N ILE A 167 8.31 -6.24 -2.45
CA ILE A 167 7.36 -5.61 -3.36
C ILE A 167 7.20 -4.12 -3.01
N ALA A 168 7.01 -3.78 -1.73
CA ALA A 168 6.87 -2.39 -1.31
C ALA A 168 8.12 -1.57 -1.66
N GLN A 169 9.31 -2.15 -1.48
CA GLN A 169 10.57 -1.51 -1.87
C GLN A 169 10.67 -1.31 -3.39
N ASP A 170 10.25 -2.29 -4.20
CA ASP A 170 10.24 -2.15 -5.67
C ASP A 170 9.29 -1.04 -6.15
N VAL A 171 8.16 -0.85 -5.46
CA VAL A 171 7.26 0.29 -5.72
C VAL A 171 7.93 1.60 -5.29
N ALA A 172 8.62 1.61 -4.15
CA ALA A 172 9.33 2.79 -3.65
C ALA A 172 10.45 3.24 -4.60
N ASP A 173 11.19 2.29 -5.16
CA ASP A 173 12.29 2.57 -6.09
C ASP A 173 11.79 3.20 -7.41
N ARG A 174 10.51 2.97 -7.74
CA ARG A 174 9.81 3.55 -8.90
C ARG A 174 8.86 4.68 -8.53
N ALA A 175 9.02 5.26 -7.33
CA ALA A 175 8.17 6.34 -6.86
C ALA A 175 8.09 7.50 -7.85
N ASP A 176 9.18 7.84 -8.54
CA ASP A 176 9.22 8.91 -9.56
C ASP A 176 8.21 8.73 -10.71
N GLU A 177 7.77 7.49 -10.98
CA GLU A 177 6.75 7.20 -11.98
C GLU A 177 5.34 7.50 -11.48
N LEU A 178 5.15 7.52 -10.16
CA LEU A 178 3.91 7.87 -9.50
C LEU A 178 3.77 9.38 -9.34
N PRO A 179 2.54 9.90 -9.37
CA PRO A 179 2.26 11.28 -8.96
C PRO A 179 2.74 11.54 -7.54
N GLY A 180 3.38 12.69 -7.28
CA GLY A 180 3.96 13.03 -5.96
C GLY A 180 3.00 12.90 -4.78
N SER A 181 1.68 13.01 -5.04
CA SER A 181 0.63 12.76 -4.04
C SER A 181 0.59 11.32 -3.49
N LEU A 182 1.25 10.36 -4.15
CA LEU A 182 1.34 8.95 -3.77
C LEU A 182 2.72 8.58 -3.19
N HIS A 183 3.64 9.55 -3.04
CA HIS A 183 4.99 9.29 -2.56
C HIS A 183 5.03 9.07 -1.03
N LYS A 184 4.48 7.93 -0.59
CA LYS A 184 4.31 7.57 0.82
C LYS A 184 4.61 6.09 1.05
N PRO A 185 5.45 5.73 2.04
CA PRO A 185 5.70 4.34 2.38
C PRO A 185 4.43 3.52 2.62
N GLU A 186 3.41 4.12 3.23
CA GLU A 186 2.13 3.47 3.52
C GLU A 186 1.36 3.13 2.23
N ILE A 187 1.49 3.96 1.19
CA ILE A 187 0.91 3.68 -0.13
C ILE A 187 1.66 2.55 -0.82
N TYR A 188 2.99 2.49 -0.70
CA TYR A 188 3.78 1.41 -1.27
C TYR A 188 3.48 0.06 -0.60
N ALA A 189 3.35 0.06 0.73
CA ALA A 189 2.91 -1.12 1.49
C ALA A 189 1.51 -1.57 1.08
N LEU A 190 0.57 -0.64 0.90
CA LEU A 190 -0.78 -0.95 0.43
C LEU A 190 -0.78 -1.56 -0.99
N ILE A 191 0.03 -1.02 -1.89
CA ILE A 191 0.22 -1.59 -3.23
C ILE A 191 0.80 -3.01 -3.13
N ALA A 192 1.76 -3.23 -2.24
CA ALA A 192 2.34 -4.55 -2.01
C ALA A 192 1.31 -5.57 -1.49
N GLN A 193 0.43 -5.17 -0.56
CA GLN A 193 -0.68 -6.01 -0.08
C GLN A 193 -1.66 -6.35 -1.20
N MET A 194 -1.96 -5.40 -2.08
CA MET A 194 -2.81 -5.64 -3.25
C MET A 194 -2.17 -6.68 -4.19
N VAL A 195 -0.89 -6.53 -4.52
CA VAL A 195 -0.15 -7.50 -5.35
C VAL A 195 -0.11 -8.88 -4.67
N ARG A 196 0.12 -8.92 -3.36
CA ARG A 196 0.14 -10.16 -2.59
C ARG A 196 -1.20 -10.90 -2.62
N ALA A 197 -2.30 -10.17 -2.41
CA ALA A 197 -3.64 -10.74 -2.49
C ALA A 197 -3.92 -11.37 -3.87
N VAL A 198 -3.47 -10.72 -4.96
CA VAL A 198 -3.58 -11.31 -6.31
C VAL A 198 -2.77 -12.60 -6.45
N LEU A 199 -1.55 -12.64 -5.93
CA LEU A 199 -0.70 -13.84 -5.96
C LEU A 199 -1.31 -15.00 -5.16
N GLU A 200 -1.91 -14.70 -4.02
CA GLU A 200 -2.59 -15.68 -3.17
C GLU A 200 -3.82 -16.25 -3.87
N LEU A 201 -4.64 -15.40 -4.50
CA LEU A 201 -5.77 -15.84 -5.34
C LEU A 201 -5.30 -16.72 -6.51
N LYS A 202 -4.24 -16.30 -7.22
CA LYS A 202 -3.66 -17.09 -8.32
C LYS A 202 -3.27 -18.49 -7.84
N LYS A 203 -2.60 -18.59 -6.69
CA LYS A 203 -2.13 -19.86 -6.12
C LYS A 203 -3.29 -20.73 -5.64
N GLU A 204 -4.19 -20.18 -4.83
CA GLU A 204 -5.30 -20.91 -4.20
C GLU A 204 -6.30 -21.46 -5.23
N PHE A 205 -6.63 -20.64 -6.23
CA PHE A 205 -7.59 -21.00 -7.27
C PHE A 205 -6.96 -21.59 -8.53
N GLN A 206 -5.63 -21.74 -8.54
CA GLN A 206 -4.85 -22.34 -9.64
C GLN A 206 -5.11 -21.64 -10.98
N LEU A 207 -5.08 -20.30 -10.98
CA LEU A 207 -5.52 -19.48 -12.12
C LEU A 207 -4.53 -19.45 -13.30
N THR A 208 -3.37 -20.12 -13.19
CA THR A 208 -2.32 -20.06 -14.22
C THR A 208 -2.80 -20.66 -15.53
N GLY A 209 -2.76 -19.88 -16.61
CA GLY A 209 -3.17 -20.30 -17.95
C GLY A 209 -4.68 -20.31 -18.19
N GLU A 210 -5.48 -19.93 -17.20
CA GLU A 210 -6.95 -19.89 -17.33
C GLU A 210 -7.41 -18.74 -18.24
N THR A 211 -8.39 -19.03 -19.10
CA THR A 211 -8.92 -18.07 -20.08
C THR A 211 -9.84 -17.03 -19.45
N ASP A 212 -10.61 -17.42 -18.42
CA ASP A 212 -11.45 -16.53 -17.62
C ASP A 212 -11.26 -16.77 -16.10
N PRO A 213 -10.17 -16.24 -15.52
CA PRO A 213 -9.89 -16.40 -14.10
C PRO A 213 -10.95 -15.72 -13.21
N ILE A 214 -11.65 -14.70 -13.73
CA ILE A 214 -12.67 -13.96 -12.97
C ILE A 214 -13.92 -14.81 -12.81
N ALA A 215 -14.36 -15.52 -13.84
CA ALA A 215 -15.48 -16.46 -13.74
C ALA A 215 -15.20 -17.57 -12.71
N ILE A 216 -13.96 -18.07 -12.65
CA ILE A 216 -13.54 -19.06 -11.66
C ILE A 216 -13.66 -18.49 -10.25
N LEU A 217 -13.12 -17.29 -10.01
CA LEU A 217 -13.19 -16.63 -8.72
C LEU A 217 -14.64 -16.34 -8.32
N ASN A 218 -15.45 -15.73 -9.19
CA ASN A 218 -16.85 -15.44 -8.89
C ASN A 218 -17.66 -16.71 -8.56
N LYS A 219 -17.32 -17.85 -9.16
CA LYS A 219 -18.00 -19.13 -8.89
C LYS A 219 -17.54 -19.78 -7.58
N ARG A 220 -16.25 -19.74 -7.28
CA ARG A 220 -15.66 -20.49 -6.15
C ARG A 220 -15.58 -19.66 -4.87
N ASP A 221 -15.45 -18.35 -4.98
CA ASP A 221 -15.46 -17.40 -3.88
C ASP A 221 -16.08 -16.07 -4.35
N PRO A 222 -17.42 -15.92 -4.28
CA PRO A 222 -18.09 -14.68 -4.69
C PRO A 222 -17.59 -13.42 -3.97
N GLN A 223 -17.00 -13.58 -2.79
CA GLN A 223 -16.50 -12.49 -1.94
C GLN A 223 -14.99 -12.28 -2.07
N TRP A 224 -14.32 -12.86 -3.07
CA TRP A 224 -12.87 -12.77 -3.25
C TRP A 224 -12.33 -11.33 -3.26
N ARG A 225 -13.14 -10.36 -3.69
CA ARG A 225 -12.82 -8.93 -3.68
C ARG A 225 -12.63 -8.37 -2.27
N GLU A 226 -13.32 -8.92 -1.28
CA GLU A 226 -13.21 -8.49 0.11
C GLU A 226 -11.84 -8.82 0.72
N ARG A 227 -11.10 -9.77 0.13
CA ARG A 227 -9.74 -10.15 0.54
C ARG A 227 -8.70 -9.05 0.30
N PHE A 228 -9.00 -8.09 -0.58
CA PHE A 228 -8.13 -6.94 -0.79
C PHE A 228 -8.23 -5.97 0.39
N PRO A 229 -7.15 -5.25 0.74
CA PRO A 229 -7.13 -4.30 1.85
C PRO A 229 -8.10 -3.12 1.66
N LEU A 230 -8.51 -2.83 0.43
CA LEU A 230 -9.39 -1.72 0.08
C LEU A 230 -10.78 -2.23 -0.32
N GLN A 231 -11.81 -1.49 0.09
CA GLN A 231 -13.12 -1.58 -0.54
C GLN A 231 -13.08 -0.90 -1.90
N LEU A 232 -13.57 -1.61 -2.91
CA LEU A 232 -13.54 -1.17 -4.30
C LEU A 232 -14.98 -1.10 -4.78
N GLU A 233 -15.65 -0.02 -4.42
CA GLU A 233 -17.04 0.26 -4.81
C GLU A 233 -17.09 1.05 -6.14
N ASP A 234 -15.94 1.42 -6.69
CA ASP A 234 -15.79 2.18 -7.93
C ASP A 234 -15.50 1.26 -9.13
N VAL A 235 -16.18 1.50 -10.26
CA VAL A 235 -16.03 0.72 -11.50
C VAL A 235 -14.57 0.66 -11.97
N ALA A 236 -13.80 1.74 -11.79
CA ALA A 236 -12.40 1.76 -12.18
C ALA A 236 -11.54 0.88 -11.27
N ALA A 237 -11.87 0.82 -9.98
CA ALA A 237 -11.20 -0.03 -9.02
C ALA A 237 -11.46 -1.51 -9.29
N GLU A 238 -12.68 -1.87 -9.71
CA GLU A 238 -13.01 -3.22 -10.18
C GLU A 238 -12.26 -3.59 -11.46
N ALA A 239 -12.16 -2.66 -12.41
CA ALA A 239 -11.42 -2.86 -13.66
C ALA A 239 -9.93 -3.10 -13.38
N LEU A 240 -9.34 -2.33 -12.46
CA LEU A 240 -7.96 -2.51 -12.02
C LEU A 240 -7.71 -3.91 -11.45
N LEU A 241 -8.52 -4.35 -10.48
CA LEU A 241 -8.37 -5.70 -9.91
C LEU A 241 -8.53 -6.80 -10.95
N THR A 242 -9.55 -6.65 -11.80
CA THR A 242 -9.82 -7.59 -12.88
C THR A 242 -8.62 -7.70 -13.80
N GLY A 243 -8.01 -6.56 -14.16
CA GLY A 243 -6.78 -6.51 -14.93
C GLY A 243 -5.62 -7.21 -14.24
N LEU A 244 -5.41 -6.96 -12.95
CA LEU A 244 -4.32 -7.59 -12.19
C LEU A 244 -4.47 -9.10 -12.06
N VAL A 245 -5.68 -9.60 -11.80
CA VAL A 245 -5.95 -11.05 -11.74
C VAL A 245 -5.71 -11.71 -13.10
N LYS A 246 -6.16 -11.08 -14.19
CA LYS A 246 -5.91 -11.57 -15.55
C LYS A 246 -4.43 -11.60 -15.91
N GLU A 247 -3.71 -10.52 -15.60
CA GLU A 247 -2.26 -10.45 -15.74
C GLU A 247 -1.57 -11.58 -14.95
N ALA A 248 -1.99 -11.81 -13.71
CA ALA A 248 -1.45 -12.88 -12.87
C ALA A 248 -1.68 -14.27 -13.48
N ALA A 249 -2.89 -14.52 -13.98
CA ALA A 249 -3.27 -15.77 -14.62
C ALA A 249 -2.44 -16.07 -15.88
N GLN A 250 -2.13 -15.04 -16.67
CA GLN A 250 -1.33 -15.17 -17.90
C GLN A 250 0.16 -15.42 -17.64
N GLN A 251 0.66 -15.11 -16.44
CA GLN A 251 2.05 -15.34 -16.09
C GLN A 251 2.32 -16.84 -15.88
N VAL A 252 2.90 -17.46 -16.89
CA VAL A 252 3.54 -18.78 -16.76
C VAL A 252 4.87 -18.56 -16.04
N VAL A 253 5.02 -19.17 -14.86
CA VAL A 253 6.29 -19.15 -14.14
C VAL A 253 7.29 -19.94 -14.98
N VAL A 254 8.12 -19.25 -15.75
CA VAL A 254 9.32 -19.88 -16.31
C VAL A 254 10.23 -20.12 -15.12
N SER A 255 10.35 -21.37 -14.70
CA SER A 255 11.21 -21.79 -13.60
C SER A 255 12.67 -21.48 -13.95
N SER A 256 13.11 -20.24 -13.71
CA SER A 256 14.52 -19.91 -13.69
C SER A 256 15.07 -20.36 -12.34
N SER A 257 15.93 -21.37 -12.35
CA SER A 257 16.60 -21.91 -11.16
C SER A 257 17.65 -20.97 -10.55
N SER A 258 17.82 -19.76 -11.10
CA SER A 258 18.83 -18.80 -10.69
C SER A 258 18.43 -18.08 -9.42
N MET A 259 19.16 -18.32 -8.32
CA MET A 259 18.97 -17.66 -7.03
C MET A 259 19.15 -16.13 -7.11
N PHE A 260 20.08 -15.69 -7.94
CA PHE A 260 20.31 -14.27 -8.22
C PHE A 260 19.87 -14.00 -9.65
N ALA A 261 19.17 -12.90 -9.85
CA ALA A 261 18.71 -12.47 -11.15
C ALA A 261 19.03 -11.00 -11.38
N VAL A 262 19.27 -10.66 -12.64
CA VAL A 262 19.41 -9.27 -13.08
C VAL A 262 18.16 -8.92 -13.89
N GLU A 263 17.42 -7.92 -13.44
CA GLU A 263 16.43 -7.23 -14.26
C GLU A 263 17.10 -6.04 -14.94
N ARG A 264 16.83 -5.85 -16.24
CA ARG A 264 17.29 -4.69 -16.99
C ARG A 264 16.11 -3.98 -17.62
N PHE A 265 16.07 -2.67 -17.48
CA PHE A 265 15.01 -1.85 -18.04
C PHE A 265 15.57 -0.51 -18.51
N LEU A 266 14.85 0.11 -19.45
CA LEU A 266 15.18 1.43 -19.96
C LEU A 266 14.40 2.47 -19.16
N LYS A 267 15.11 3.33 -18.41
CA LYS A 267 14.52 4.47 -17.70
C LYS A 267 14.54 5.69 -18.61
N PRO A 268 13.39 6.28 -18.97
CA PRO A 268 13.37 7.53 -19.73
C PRO A 268 13.94 8.66 -18.88
N ILE A 269 14.93 9.38 -19.41
CA ILE A 269 15.56 10.54 -18.73
C ILE A 269 15.23 11.87 -19.41
N ALA A 270 14.83 11.84 -20.68
CA ALA A 270 14.27 12.95 -21.43
C ALA A 270 13.55 12.42 -22.67
N GLU A 271 12.92 13.30 -23.44
CA GLU A 271 12.28 12.94 -24.70
C GLU A 271 13.28 12.23 -25.64
N GLY A 272 12.94 10.99 -26.03
CA GLY A 272 13.78 10.13 -26.87
C GLY A 272 15.09 9.62 -26.23
N ARG A 273 15.38 9.94 -24.96
CA ARG A 273 16.60 9.50 -24.26
C ARG A 273 16.27 8.54 -23.13
N TYR A 274 16.98 7.42 -23.12
CA TYR A 274 16.84 6.37 -22.13
C TYR A 274 18.19 6.04 -21.51
N GLU A 275 18.17 5.71 -20.23
CA GLU A 275 19.29 5.14 -19.50
C GLU A 275 19.00 3.64 -19.27
N LEU A 276 19.99 2.79 -19.52
CA LEU A 276 19.89 1.37 -19.19
C LEU A 276 20.15 1.19 -17.70
N MET A 277 19.11 0.81 -16.97
CA MET A 277 19.20 0.46 -15.56
C MET A 277 19.36 -1.05 -15.39
N SER A 278 20.20 -1.46 -14.45
CA SER A 278 20.27 -2.86 -14.00
C SER A 278 19.87 -2.94 -12.52
N SER A 279 19.00 -3.90 -12.20
CA SER A 279 18.65 -4.23 -10.83
C SER A 279 18.97 -5.68 -10.51
N LEU A 280 19.61 -5.91 -9.37
CA LEU A 280 19.89 -7.24 -8.86
C LEU A 280 18.82 -7.67 -7.86
N HIS A 281 18.39 -8.92 -8.00
CA HIS A 281 17.36 -9.52 -7.17
C HIS A 281 17.84 -10.85 -6.61
N CYS A 282 17.50 -11.09 -5.35
CA CYS A 282 17.65 -12.37 -4.67
C CYS A 282 16.43 -12.60 -3.75
N PRO A 283 16.11 -13.86 -3.42
CA PRO A 283 15.11 -14.18 -2.41
C PRO A 283 15.61 -13.79 -1.00
N THR A 284 14.69 -13.47 -0.08
CA THR A 284 15.04 -13.15 1.32
C THR A 284 15.48 -14.35 2.14
N THR A 285 15.11 -15.57 1.72
CA THR A 285 15.55 -16.81 2.36
C THR A 285 15.97 -17.83 1.32
N VAL A 286 17.13 -18.46 1.55
CA VAL A 286 17.72 -19.46 0.66
C VAL A 286 18.17 -20.67 1.45
N HIS A 287 18.17 -21.84 0.80
CA HIS A 287 18.86 -23.00 1.34
C HIS A 287 20.38 -22.77 1.30
N VAL A 288 21.07 -23.11 2.39
CA VAL A 288 22.53 -22.93 2.50
C VAL A 288 23.27 -23.68 1.39
N GLU A 289 22.80 -24.88 1.05
CA GLU A 289 23.38 -25.69 -0.04
C GLU A 289 23.39 -24.97 -1.39
N ASN A 290 22.36 -24.18 -1.69
CA ASN A 290 22.31 -23.44 -2.94
C ASN A 290 23.35 -22.30 -2.97
N LEU A 291 23.67 -21.69 -1.81
CA LEU A 291 24.74 -20.69 -1.70
C LEU A 291 26.12 -21.35 -1.81
N VAL A 292 26.32 -22.47 -1.13
CA VAL A 292 27.54 -23.27 -1.20
C VAL A 292 27.84 -23.66 -2.65
N HIS A 293 26.83 -24.16 -3.36
CA HIS A 293 26.95 -24.50 -4.77
C HIS A 293 27.29 -23.28 -5.64
N LEU A 294 26.56 -22.17 -5.46
CA LEU A 294 26.74 -20.96 -6.26
C LEU A 294 28.13 -20.33 -6.09
N PHE A 295 28.58 -20.20 -4.85
CA PHE A 295 29.89 -19.62 -4.50
C PHE A 295 31.02 -20.64 -4.55
N ARG A 296 30.74 -21.89 -4.93
CA ARG A 296 31.70 -22.99 -5.06
C ARG A 296 32.47 -23.26 -3.76
N LEU A 297 31.76 -23.19 -2.64
CA LEU A 297 32.27 -23.61 -1.33
C LEU A 297 32.26 -25.15 -1.25
N HIS A 298 33.07 -25.75 -0.38
CA HIS A 298 33.21 -27.21 -0.31
C HIS A 298 32.13 -27.85 0.56
N THR A 299 31.75 -27.18 1.66
CA THR A 299 30.77 -27.66 2.63
C THR A 299 29.88 -26.54 3.15
N ASN A 300 28.78 -26.91 3.81
CA ASN A 300 27.92 -25.94 4.52
C ASN A 300 28.63 -25.23 5.67
N GLU A 301 29.69 -25.82 6.23
CA GLU A 301 30.48 -25.24 7.32
C GLU A 301 31.39 -24.09 6.84
N ASP A 302 31.73 -24.09 5.54
CA ASP A 302 32.53 -23.03 4.92
C ASP A 302 31.75 -21.72 4.77
N LEU A 303 30.42 -21.78 4.79
CA LEU A 303 29.59 -20.58 4.79
C LEU A 303 29.57 -20.01 6.22
N PRO A 304 30.07 -18.78 6.46
CA PRO A 304 30.06 -18.20 7.79
C PRO A 304 28.63 -17.97 8.32
N ARG A 305 28.49 -17.87 9.64
CA ARG A 305 27.19 -17.53 10.27
C ARG A 305 26.65 -16.18 9.80
N TYR A 306 27.54 -15.22 9.58
CA TYR A 306 27.27 -13.89 9.02
C TYR A 306 28.25 -13.64 7.88
N PHE A 307 27.75 -13.23 6.72
CA PHE A 307 28.57 -13.06 5.51
C PHE A 307 28.04 -11.89 4.68
N SER A 308 28.87 -11.35 3.79
CA SER A 308 28.44 -10.40 2.77
C SER A 308 28.53 -11.04 1.38
N ILE A 309 27.64 -10.61 0.50
CA ILE A 309 27.60 -10.97 -0.91
C ILE A 309 27.84 -9.67 -1.68
N ASP A 310 28.87 -9.69 -2.51
CA ASP A 310 29.21 -8.57 -3.37
C ASP A 310 28.84 -8.92 -4.81
N ALA A 311 28.40 -7.91 -5.57
CA ALA A 311 28.25 -7.99 -7.00
C ALA A 311 29.47 -7.36 -7.68
N GLN A 312 29.91 -7.94 -8.79
CA GLN A 312 30.98 -7.38 -9.60
C GLN A 312 30.43 -6.94 -10.96
N VAL A 313 30.24 -5.63 -11.12
CA VAL A 313 29.86 -4.98 -12.38
C VAL A 313 30.83 -3.83 -12.61
N GLY A 314 31.94 -4.14 -13.30
CA GLY A 314 33.11 -3.27 -13.32
C GLY A 314 33.88 -3.38 -12.02
N GLU A 315 33.48 -2.60 -11.01
CA GLU A 315 34.02 -2.68 -9.65
C GLU A 315 33.20 -3.64 -8.77
N ARG A 316 33.82 -4.10 -7.68
CA ARG A 316 33.19 -5.00 -6.71
C ARG A 316 32.46 -4.15 -5.67
N GLU A 317 31.13 -4.27 -5.64
CA GLU A 317 30.27 -3.51 -4.74
C GLU A 317 29.49 -4.43 -3.80
N PRO A 318 29.28 -4.03 -2.53
CA PRO A 318 28.39 -4.76 -1.63
C PRO A 318 26.96 -4.82 -2.16
N PHE A 319 26.37 -6.02 -2.23
CA PHE A 319 25.01 -6.23 -2.72
C PHE A 319 24.06 -6.61 -1.59
N ALA A 320 24.39 -7.63 -0.80
CA ALA A 320 23.53 -8.14 0.26
C ALA A 320 24.34 -8.69 1.44
N ASP A 321 23.81 -8.56 2.65
CA ASP A 321 24.30 -9.25 3.83
C ASP A 321 23.49 -10.52 4.09
N GLY A 322 24.15 -11.56 4.57
CA GLY A 322 23.58 -12.87 4.82
C GLY A 322 23.79 -13.33 6.26
N ARG A 323 22.80 -14.06 6.78
CA ARG A 323 22.87 -14.69 8.09
C ARG A 323 22.24 -16.08 8.06
N GLN A 324 22.93 -17.08 8.60
CA GLN A 324 22.35 -18.42 8.78
C GLN A 324 21.24 -18.44 9.86
N ILE A 325 20.18 -19.19 9.57
CA ILE A 325 19.05 -19.42 10.47
C ILE A 325 19.31 -20.70 11.26
N LEU A 326 19.38 -20.60 12.59
CA LEU A 326 19.62 -21.74 13.48
C LEU A 326 18.31 -22.43 13.86
N GLY A 327 18.35 -23.76 14.02
CA GLY A 327 17.23 -24.55 14.55
C GLY A 327 16.13 -24.90 13.55
N ALA A 328 16.33 -24.63 12.25
CA ALA A 328 15.44 -25.14 11.20
C ALA A 328 15.80 -26.58 10.83
N GLU A 329 14.80 -27.41 10.50
CA GLU A 329 15.02 -28.80 10.02
C GLU A 329 15.93 -28.87 8.79
N THR A 330 15.94 -27.81 7.98
CA THR A 330 16.84 -27.63 6.83
C THR A 330 17.68 -26.37 6.99
N ALA A 331 18.99 -26.44 6.75
CA ALA A 331 19.89 -25.28 6.83
C ALA A 331 19.49 -24.19 5.83
N LYS A 332 19.15 -23.00 6.35
CA LYS A 332 18.72 -21.82 5.57
C LYS A 332 19.53 -20.59 5.96
N ALA A 333 19.62 -19.62 5.06
CA ALA A 333 20.15 -18.30 5.31
C ALA A 333 19.14 -17.23 4.93
N SER A 334 19.04 -16.19 5.75
CA SER A 334 18.35 -14.94 5.42
C SER A 334 19.31 -14.01 4.67
N LEU A 335 18.83 -13.36 3.62
CA LEU A 335 19.56 -12.37 2.83
C LEU A 335 18.88 -11.00 2.97
N PHE A 336 19.68 -9.97 3.19
CA PHE A 336 19.27 -8.57 3.34
C PHE A 336 19.95 -7.75 2.24
N VAL A 337 19.18 -7.24 1.28
CA VAL A 337 19.72 -6.47 0.15
C VAL A 337 20.05 -5.05 0.61
N ASN A 338 21.31 -4.64 0.44
CA ASN A 338 21.81 -3.32 0.81
C ASN A 338 21.69 -2.31 -0.34
N LYS A 339 21.90 -2.77 -1.59
CA LYS A 339 21.86 -1.96 -2.80
C LYS A 339 21.25 -2.76 -3.94
N ARG A 340 20.18 -2.25 -4.56
CA ARG A 340 19.46 -2.94 -5.65
C ARG A 340 19.90 -2.53 -7.05
N TYR A 341 20.49 -1.34 -7.20
CA TYR A 341 20.84 -0.78 -8.50
C TYR A 341 22.35 -0.75 -8.68
N LEU A 342 22.78 -1.14 -9.87
CA LEU A 342 24.16 -1.09 -10.34
C LEU A 342 24.26 -0.22 -11.59
#